data_AF-A0A0P8C5E2-F1
#
_entry.id   AF-A0A0P8C5E2-F1
#
_cell.length_a   1.000
_cell.length_b   1.000
_cell.length_c   1.000
_cell.angle_alpha   90.00
_cell.angle_beta   90.00
_cell.angle_gamma   90.00
#
_symmetry.space_group_name_H-M   'P 1'
#
loop_
_entity.id
_entity.type
_entity.pdbx_description
1 polymer ?
#
loop_
_entity_poly.entity_id
_entity_poly.type
_entity_poly.pdbx_seq_one_letter_code
_entity_poly.pdbx_strand_id
1 'polypeptide(L)'
;MPIFIYGIFFKDIQSLKANREKAYRSFLEDFKKYGIIRYKPVEYPITDFRDEEFTMSLVSHLLFLYEDKLDYDFHKKTILELLRISSREIRIFPIVNFKGIRSRYIEFVHDEDFRNLKISIKRVGYEFMKNANEMMVIRK
;
A
#
# COMPACT_ATOMS: atom_id res chain seq x y z
N MET A 1 22.82 -6.41 -10.44
CA MET A 1 22.23 -5.11 -10.83
C MET A 1 21.66 -4.44 -9.58
N PRO A 2 21.80 -3.11 -9.41
CA PRO A 2 21.18 -2.40 -8.30
C PRO A 2 19.65 -2.47 -8.43
N ILE A 3 18.96 -2.71 -7.32
CA ILE A 3 17.50 -2.78 -7.28
C ILE A 3 16.85 -1.39 -7.20
N PHE A 4 17.61 -0.39 -6.75
CA PHE A 4 17.16 0.99 -6.66
C PHE A 4 17.50 1.78 -7.92
N ILE A 5 16.54 2.58 -8.38
CA ILE A 5 16.62 3.37 -9.61
C ILE A 5 16.61 4.86 -9.26
N TYR A 6 17.53 5.59 -9.88
CA TYR A 6 17.59 7.06 -9.90
C TYR A 6 17.35 7.56 -11.33
N GLY A 7 16.90 8.80 -11.48
CA GLY A 7 16.60 9.43 -12.77
C GLY A 7 15.15 9.30 -13.25
N ILE A 8 14.33 8.43 -12.64
CA ILE A 8 12.88 8.34 -12.92
C ILE A 8 12.10 9.30 -12.02
N PHE A 9 12.04 8.99 -10.72
CA PHE A 9 11.34 9.84 -9.75
C PHE A 9 12.31 10.73 -8.95
N PHE A 10 13.42 10.16 -8.48
CA PHE A 10 14.47 10.91 -7.79
C PHE A 10 15.62 11.16 -8.75
N LYS A 11 15.94 12.43 -9.01
CA LYS A 11 17.03 12.82 -9.91
C LYS A 11 18.38 12.28 -9.42
N ASP A 12 18.60 12.32 -8.11
CA ASP A 12 19.86 12.01 -7.44
C ASP A 12 19.62 11.71 -5.94
N ILE A 13 20.70 11.45 -5.20
CA ILE A 13 20.62 11.18 -3.76
C ILE A 13 20.15 12.41 -2.97
N GLN A 14 20.48 13.62 -3.41
CA GLN A 14 20.09 14.85 -2.70
C GLN A 14 18.58 15.10 -2.79
N SER A 15 18.00 14.92 -3.98
CA SER A 15 16.55 14.98 -4.18
C SER A 15 15.80 13.87 -3.45
N LEU A 16 16.36 12.65 -3.38
CA LEU A 16 15.82 11.58 -2.52
C LEU A 16 15.81 12.01 -1.05
N LYS A 17 16.93 12.55 -0.54
CA LYS A 17 17.05 13.01 0.84
C LYS A 17 16.05 14.15 1.13
N ALA A 18 16.02 15.18 0.29
CA ALA A 18 15.13 16.32 0.45
C ALA A 18 13.64 15.89 0.45
N ASN A 19 13.26 14.95 -0.42
CA ASN A 19 11.89 14.45 -0.45
C ASN A 19 11.53 13.64 0.81
N ARG A 20 12.45 12.80 1.31
CA ARG A 20 12.26 12.09 2.58
C ARG A 20 12.18 13.06 3.76
N GLU A 21 13.02 14.09 3.76
CA GLU A 21 13.00 15.14 4.77
C GLU A 21 11.68 15.90 4.79
N LYS A 22 11.20 16.30 3.62
CA LYS A 22 9.89 16.93 3.48
C LYS A 22 8.77 16.02 4.02
N ALA A 23 8.76 14.75 3.61
CA ALA A 23 7.73 13.80 4.02
C ALA A 23 7.67 13.59 5.55
N TYR A 24 8.82 13.32 6.20
CA TYR A 24 8.80 13.10 7.66
C TYR A 24 8.49 14.39 8.42
N ARG A 25 8.95 15.55 7.95
CA ARG A 25 8.64 16.84 8.60
C ARG A 25 7.14 17.14 8.53
N SER A 26 6.51 16.94 7.37
CA SER A 26 5.05 17.08 7.23
C SER A 26 4.29 16.12 8.15
N PHE A 27 4.75 14.87 8.27
CA PHE A 27 4.18 13.93 9.26
C PHE A 27 4.34 14.45 10.68
N LEU A 28 5.53 14.88 11.10
CA LEU A 28 5.77 15.36 12.47
C LEU A 28 4.92 16.58 12.82
N GLU A 29 4.74 17.52 11.89
CA GLU A 29 3.91 18.70 12.08
C GLU A 29 2.42 18.34 12.24
N ASP A 30 1.90 17.46 11.38
CA ASP A 30 0.51 17.00 11.45
C ASP A 30 0.27 16.10 12.69
N PHE A 31 1.22 15.22 13.01
CA PHE A 31 1.16 14.38 14.20
C PHE A 31 1.20 15.22 15.49
N LYS A 32 2.04 16.25 15.57
CA LYS A 32 2.07 17.17 16.73
C LYS A 32 0.72 17.87 16.93
N LYS A 33 0.01 18.18 15.83
CA LYS A 33 -1.28 18.88 15.88
C LYS A 33 -2.46 17.97 16.23
N TYR A 34 -2.49 16.75 15.71
CA TYR A 34 -3.66 15.87 15.80
C TYR A 34 -3.43 14.60 16.62
N GLY A 35 -2.18 14.12 16.72
CA GLY A 35 -1.79 12.94 17.49
C GLY A 35 -2.75 11.76 17.30
N ILE A 36 -3.12 11.13 18.41
CA ILE A 36 -4.00 9.95 18.41
C ILE A 36 -5.42 10.21 17.89
N ILE A 37 -5.82 11.45 17.59
CA ILE A 37 -7.12 11.73 16.97
C ILE A 37 -7.13 11.25 15.51
N ARG A 38 -6.01 11.45 14.79
CA ARG A 38 -5.85 11.01 13.39
C ARG A 38 -4.98 9.76 13.24
N TYR A 39 -4.01 9.58 14.11
CA TYR A 39 -3.02 8.50 14.03
C TYR A 39 -3.37 7.41 15.02
N LYS A 40 -4.20 6.45 14.57
CA LYS A 40 -4.66 5.34 15.40
C LYS A 40 -3.68 4.17 15.28
N PRO A 41 -3.20 3.60 16.40
CA PRO A 41 -2.55 2.30 16.37
C PRO A 41 -3.60 1.25 16.00
N VAL A 42 -3.29 0.42 15.00
CA VAL A 42 -4.20 -0.61 14.48
C VAL A 42 -3.36 -1.82 14.11
N GLU A 43 -3.87 -3.00 14.44
CA GLU A 43 -3.32 -4.28 14.03
C GLU A 43 -4.24 -4.89 12.98
N TYR A 44 -3.67 -5.44 11.91
CA TYR A 44 -4.43 -6.17 10.89
C TYR A 44 -4.25 -7.68 11.12
N PRO A 45 -5.24 -8.52 10.76
CA PRO A 45 -6.35 -8.21 9.85
C PRO A 45 -7.70 -7.85 10.52
N ILE A 46 -7.76 -7.65 11.83
CA ILE A 46 -9.02 -7.34 12.53
C ILE A 46 -8.92 -5.95 13.16
N THR A 47 -9.78 -5.02 12.74
CA THR A 47 -9.79 -3.64 13.25
C THR A 47 -11.13 -3.28 13.91
N ASP A 48 -11.09 -2.29 14.79
CA ASP A 48 -12.29 -1.77 15.48
C ASP A 48 -13.04 -0.70 14.65
N PHE A 49 -12.66 -0.50 13.39
CA PHE A 49 -13.36 0.45 12.52
C PHE A 49 -14.71 -0.11 12.08
N ARG A 50 -15.68 0.79 11.86
CA ARG A 50 -16.99 0.41 11.33
C ARG A 50 -16.90 0.10 9.85
N ASP A 51 -17.89 -0.64 9.38
CA ASP A 51 -18.09 -0.84 7.94
C ASP A 51 -18.17 0.53 7.26
N GLU A 52 -17.43 0.67 6.17
CA GLU A 52 -17.46 1.85 5.31
C GLU A 52 -17.11 3.17 6.00
N GLU A 53 -16.40 3.12 7.12
CA GLU A 53 -15.97 4.29 7.89
C GLU A 53 -15.10 5.26 7.08
N PHE A 54 -14.32 4.74 6.13
CA PHE A 54 -13.47 5.52 5.25
C PHE A 54 -13.99 5.53 3.82
N THR A 55 -13.78 6.63 3.11
CA THR A 55 -14.06 6.67 1.67
C THR A 55 -13.11 5.77 0.88
N MET A 56 -11.84 5.72 1.28
CA MET A 56 -10.80 4.97 0.59
C MET A 56 -9.67 4.61 1.55
N SER A 57 -9.13 3.40 1.38
CA SER A 57 -7.90 2.97 2.07
C SER A 57 -6.70 2.92 1.12
N LEU A 58 -5.55 3.38 1.62
CA LEU A 58 -4.29 3.36 0.88
C LEU A 58 -3.28 2.48 1.61
N VAL A 59 -2.81 1.43 0.96
CA VAL A 59 -1.76 0.55 1.46
C VAL A 59 -0.50 0.84 0.69
N SER A 60 0.52 1.30 1.42
CA SER A 60 1.87 1.42 0.88
C SER A 60 2.59 0.06 0.98
N HIS A 61 3.85 0.05 1.39
CA HIS A 61 4.76 -1.09 1.32
C HIS A 61 4.48 -2.25 2.31
N LEU A 62 3.27 -2.37 2.88
CA LEU A 62 2.99 -3.36 3.93
C LEU A 62 2.74 -4.78 3.41
N LEU A 63 1.91 -4.94 2.39
CA LEU A 63 1.43 -6.27 1.97
C LEU A 63 2.50 -7.00 1.15
N PHE A 64 2.46 -6.85 -0.17
CA PHE A 64 3.23 -7.66 -1.12
C PHE A 64 4.75 -7.54 -0.97
N LEU A 65 5.24 -6.43 -0.42
CA LEU A 65 6.67 -6.28 -0.14
C LEU A 65 7.15 -7.35 0.87
N TYR A 66 6.29 -7.67 1.85
CA TYR A 66 6.57 -8.59 2.95
C TYR A 66 5.98 -10.00 2.73
N GLU A 67 5.77 -10.44 1.48
CA GLU A 67 5.19 -11.76 1.16
C GLU A 67 5.98 -12.99 1.69
N ASP A 68 7.25 -12.79 2.06
CA ASP A 68 8.10 -13.81 2.69
C ASP A 68 7.97 -13.83 4.23
N LYS A 69 7.21 -12.88 4.81
CA LYS A 69 7.00 -12.72 6.26
C LYS A 69 5.53 -12.81 6.65
N LEU A 70 4.66 -12.32 5.78
CA LEU A 70 3.20 -12.36 5.94
C LEU A 70 2.68 -13.40 4.96
N ASP A 71 1.95 -14.39 5.45
CA ASP A 71 1.44 -15.48 4.61
C ASP A 71 0.24 -15.06 3.76
N TYR A 72 -0.24 -15.96 2.91
CA TYR A 72 -1.37 -15.71 2.03
C TYR A 72 -2.66 -15.34 2.79
N ASP A 73 -2.94 -16.05 3.89
CA ASP A 73 -4.15 -15.86 4.68
C ASP A 73 -4.18 -14.47 5.33
N PHE A 74 -3.04 -14.02 5.87
CA PHE A 74 -2.87 -12.66 6.37
C PHE A 74 -3.18 -11.61 5.30
N HIS A 75 -2.62 -11.78 4.09
CA HIS A 75 -2.84 -10.84 2.98
C HIS A 75 -4.32 -10.77 2.62
N LYS A 76 -4.94 -11.95 2.40
CA LYS A 76 -6.35 -12.04 2.04
C LYS A 76 -7.25 -11.38 3.09
N LYS A 77 -7.10 -11.76 4.36
CA LYS A 77 -7.90 -11.19 5.46
C LYS A 77 -7.69 -9.69 5.61
N THR A 78 -6.46 -9.21 5.46
CA THR A 78 -6.16 -7.77 5.52
C THR A 78 -6.84 -7.02 4.38
N ILE A 79 -6.82 -7.54 3.16
CA ILE A 79 -7.48 -6.90 2.01
C ILE A 79 -9.01 -6.90 2.20
N LEU A 80 -9.59 -7.99 2.68
CA LEU A 80 -11.02 -8.05 3.01
C LEU A 80 -11.41 -7.04 4.10
N GLU A 81 -10.58 -6.89 5.13
CA GLU A 81 -10.81 -5.91 6.18
C GLU A 81 -10.72 -4.48 5.66
N LEU A 82 -9.71 -4.18 4.84
CA LEU A 82 -9.58 -2.89 4.16
C LEU A 82 -10.80 -2.59 3.27
N LEU A 83 -11.34 -3.61 2.59
CA LEU A 83 -12.57 -3.49 1.82
C LEU A 83 -13.78 -3.23 2.72
N ARG A 84 -13.90 -3.94 3.85
CA ARG A 84 -15.00 -3.76 4.81
C ARG A 84 -15.07 -2.31 5.28
N ILE A 85 -13.93 -1.74 5.70
CA ILE A 85 -13.86 -0.38 6.27
C ILE A 85 -13.87 0.74 5.21
N SER A 86 -13.82 0.40 3.90
CA SER A 86 -13.79 1.38 2.81
C SER A 86 -15.08 1.37 2.00
N SER A 87 -15.70 2.53 1.78
CA SER A 87 -16.95 2.63 1.02
C SER A 87 -16.77 2.62 -0.50
N ARG A 88 -15.63 3.07 -1.03
CA ARG A 88 -15.42 3.17 -2.50
C ARG A 88 -14.34 2.25 -3.03
N GLU A 89 -13.11 2.44 -2.56
CA GLU A 89 -11.98 1.71 -3.13
C GLU A 89 -10.83 1.54 -2.14
N ILE A 90 -10.00 0.54 -2.42
CA ILE A 90 -8.70 0.39 -1.80
C ILE A 90 -7.62 0.41 -2.86
N ARG A 91 -6.45 0.96 -2.51
CA ARG A 91 -5.29 1.01 -3.40
C ARG A 91 -4.08 0.41 -2.71
N ILE A 92 -3.43 -0.55 -3.36
CA ILE A 92 -2.30 -1.28 -2.80
C ILE A 92 -1.08 -1.04 -3.68
N PHE A 93 -0.02 -0.49 -3.10
CA PHE A 93 1.23 -0.17 -3.79
C PHE A 93 2.45 -0.45 -2.90
N PRO A 94 3.50 -1.11 -3.39
CA PRO A 94 3.62 -1.71 -4.70
C PRO A 94 3.05 -3.13 -4.70
N ILE A 95 2.87 -3.70 -5.89
CA ILE A 95 2.43 -5.10 -6.06
C ILE A 95 3.59 -6.09 -6.25
N VAL A 96 4.80 -5.71 -5.80
CA VAL A 96 6.01 -6.52 -5.91
C VAL A 96 6.63 -6.77 -4.54
N ASN A 97 7.42 -7.84 -4.43
CA ASN A 97 8.22 -8.17 -3.26
C ASN A 97 9.55 -7.40 -3.22
N PHE A 98 10.37 -7.63 -2.19
CA PHE A 98 11.71 -7.02 -2.05
C PHE A 98 12.69 -7.34 -3.18
N LYS A 99 12.39 -8.29 -4.07
CA LYS A 99 13.19 -8.60 -5.26
C LYS A 99 12.71 -7.87 -6.51
N GLY A 100 11.68 -7.02 -6.39
CA GLY A 100 11.04 -6.36 -7.55
C GLY A 100 10.28 -7.36 -8.43
N ILE A 101 9.92 -8.52 -7.90
CA ILE A 101 9.14 -9.55 -8.57
C ILE A 101 7.69 -9.38 -8.12
N ARG A 102 6.77 -9.46 -9.08
CA ARG A 102 5.33 -9.40 -8.81
C ARG A 102 4.94 -10.48 -7.80
N SER A 103 4.20 -10.08 -6.76
CA SER A 103 3.91 -10.98 -5.65
C SER A 103 3.04 -12.15 -6.11
N ARG A 104 3.35 -13.35 -5.60
CA ARG A 104 2.54 -14.56 -5.83
C ARG A 104 1.15 -14.46 -5.23
N TYR A 105 0.96 -13.60 -4.23
CA TYR A 105 -0.31 -13.48 -3.54
C TYR A 105 -1.33 -12.63 -4.29
N ILE A 106 -0.95 -11.93 -5.37
CA ILE A 106 -1.91 -11.23 -6.24
C ILE A 106 -2.99 -12.17 -6.79
N GLU A 107 -2.72 -13.47 -6.86
CA GLU A 107 -3.69 -14.49 -7.28
C GLU A 107 -4.97 -14.51 -6.42
N PHE A 108 -5.00 -13.84 -5.25
CA PHE A 108 -6.23 -13.64 -4.47
C PHE A 108 -7.38 -13.03 -5.30
N VAL A 109 -7.07 -12.31 -6.39
CA VAL A 109 -8.09 -11.77 -7.31
C VAL A 109 -9.00 -12.84 -7.91
N HIS A 110 -8.59 -14.11 -7.86
CA HIS A 110 -9.36 -15.26 -8.34
C HIS A 110 -10.20 -15.93 -7.24
N ASP A 111 -10.01 -15.55 -5.98
CA ASP A 111 -10.79 -16.10 -4.86
C ASP A 111 -12.26 -15.65 -4.93
N GLU A 112 -13.15 -16.48 -4.40
CA GLU A 112 -14.60 -16.26 -4.47
C GLU A 112 -15.03 -14.93 -3.84
N ASP A 113 -14.36 -14.53 -2.76
CA ASP A 113 -14.62 -13.30 -2.02
C ASP A 113 -14.42 -12.03 -2.87
N PHE A 114 -13.67 -12.11 -3.98
CA PHE A 114 -13.31 -10.97 -4.82
C PHE A 114 -14.00 -10.97 -6.18
N ARG A 115 -14.78 -12.01 -6.51
CA ARG A 115 -15.40 -12.18 -7.85
C ARG A 115 -16.29 -11.03 -8.28
N ASN A 116 -16.92 -10.33 -7.34
CA ASN A 116 -17.84 -9.22 -7.62
C ASN A 116 -17.17 -7.84 -7.59
N LEU A 117 -15.85 -7.77 -7.34
CA LEU A 117 -15.12 -6.52 -7.23
C LEU A 117 -14.46 -6.14 -8.55
N LYS A 118 -14.34 -4.83 -8.80
CA LYS A 118 -13.62 -4.31 -9.96
C LYS A 118 -12.15 -4.11 -9.60
N ILE A 119 -11.30 -5.03 -10.05
CA ILE A 119 -9.86 -5.00 -9.79
C ILE A 119 -9.10 -4.55 -11.04
N SER A 120 -8.18 -3.61 -10.88
CA SER A 120 -7.30 -3.14 -11.97
C SER A 120 -5.89 -2.87 -11.48
N ILE A 121 -4.91 -3.08 -12.35
CA ILE A 121 -3.53 -2.63 -12.11
C ILE A 121 -3.29 -1.34 -12.89
N LYS A 122 -2.71 -0.35 -12.22
CA LYS A 122 -2.33 0.94 -12.81
C LYS A 122 -0.86 1.20 -12.60
N ARG A 123 -0.18 1.66 -13.64
CA ARG A 123 1.17 2.23 -13.51
C ARG A 123 1.10 3.60 -12.84
N VAL A 124 2.08 3.89 -12.01
CA VAL A 124 2.26 5.18 -11.33
C VAL A 124 3.60 5.78 -11.73
N GLY A 125 3.72 7.11 -11.67
CA GLY A 125 4.98 7.81 -12.00
C GLY A 125 6.09 7.64 -10.96
N TYR A 126 5.82 6.94 -9.86
CA TYR A 126 6.78 6.66 -8.81
C TYR A 126 7.45 5.30 -9.06
N GLU A 127 8.76 5.30 -9.23
CA GLU A 127 9.59 4.10 -9.27
C GLU A 127 10.92 4.39 -8.58
N PHE A 128 11.11 3.80 -7.40
CA PHE A 128 12.39 3.84 -6.68
C PHE A 128 13.04 2.46 -6.60
N MET A 129 12.23 1.40 -6.47
CA MET A 129 12.65 0.02 -6.61
C MET A 129 12.23 -0.47 -7.99
N LYS A 130 13.10 -1.20 -8.67
CA LYS A 130 12.85 -1.76 -10.01
C LYS A 130 11.52 -2.53 -10.03
N ASN A 131 10.68 -2.24 -11.03
CA ASN A 131 9.34 -2.80 -11.23
C ASN A 131 8.30 -2.44 -10.15
N ALA A 132 8.68 -1.66 -9.13
CA ALA A 132 7.75 -1.18 -8.11
C ALA A 132 7.06 0.11 -8.57
N ASN A 133 6.43 0.07 -9.74
CA ASN A 133 5.74 1.20 -10.35
C ASN A 133 4.28 0.87 -10.71
N GLU A 134 3.75 -0.22 -10.14
CA GLU A 134 2.37 -0.66 -10.33
C GLU A 134 1.62 -0.67 -9.00
N MET A 135 0.38 -0.19 -9.05
CA MET A 135 -0.58 -0.14 -7.96
C MET A 135 -1.82 -0.92 -8.35
N MET A 136 -2.32 -1.75 -7.44
CA MET A 136 -3.62 -2.38 -7.58
C MET A 136 -4.71 -1.45 -7.05
N VAL A 137 -5.81 -1.34 -7.78
CA VAL A 137 -7.02 -0.62 -7.38
C VAL A 137 -8.17 -1.60 -7.36
N ILE A 138 -8.83 -1.73 -6.21
CA ILE A 138 -10.00 -2.59 -6.02
C ILE A 138 -11.17 -1.69 -5.65
N ARG A 139 -12.25 -1.77 -6.43
CA ARG A 139 -13.47 -0.97 -6.23
C ARG A 139 -14.65 -1.87 -5.90
N LYS A 140 -15.48 -1.40 -4.97
CA LYS A 140 -16.84 -1.91 -4.73
C LYS A 140 -17.76 -1.48 -5.88
#